data_AF-A0A2U2J9E4-F1
#
_entry.id   AF-A0A2U2J9E4-F1
#
_cell.length_a   1.000
_cell.length_b   1.000
_cell.length_c   1.000
_cell.angle_alpha   90.00
_cell.angle_beta   90.00
_cell.angle_gamma   90.00
#
_symmetry.space_group_name_H-M   'P 1'
#
loop_
_entity.id
_entity.type
_entity.pdbx_description
1 polymer ?
#
loop_
_entity_poly.entity_id
_entity_poly.type
_entity_poly.pdbx_seq_one_letter_code
_entity_poly.pdbx_strand_id
1 'polypeptide(L)'
;MNQEEKNKRKRKIEPLSFKAKIPFFLFPFGFGSNLFPVKDFNDSELERFIKYGFEKKYNDAIKSKKMGIIFYFILPIILLLFNS
;
A
#
# COMPACT_ATOMS: atom_id res chain seq x y z
N MET A 1 9.80 14.45 27.50
CA MET A 1 9.00 14.12 26.30
C MET A 1 7.54 14.02 26.71
N ASN A 2 6.69 14.90 26.19
CA ASN A 2 5.27 14.92 26.55
C ASN A 2 4.49 13.80 25.83
N GLN A 3 3.22 13.59 26.18
CA GLN A 3 2.41 12.51 25.60
C GLN A 3 2.17 12.71 24.11
N GLU A 4 2.07 13.96 23.66
CA GLU A 4 1.87 14.29 22.25
C GLU A 4 3.09 13.89 21.39
N GLU A 5 4.30 14.18 21.86
CA GLU A 5 5.56 13.80 21.23
C GLU A 5 5.72 12.28 21.18
N LYS A 6 5.37 11.56 22.25
CA LYS A 6 5.33 10.09 22.28
C LYS A 6 4.39 9.55 21.21
N ASN A 7 3.18 10.10 21.10
CA ASN A 7 2.20 9.69 20.11
C ASN A 7 2.65 9.99 18.68
N LYS A 8 3.22 11.19 18.44
CA LYS A 8 3.78 11.57 17.14
C LYS A 8 4.91 10.62 16.71
N ARG A 9 5.85 10.31 17.61
CA ARG A 9 6.93 9.35 17.34
C ARG A 9 6.39 7.95 17.05
N LYS A 10 5.45 7.46 17.87
CA LYS A 10 4.82 6.14 17.68
C LYS A 10 4.18 6.03 16.30
N ARG A 11 3.37 7.02 15.88
CA ARG A 11 2.71 7.02 14.56
C ARG A 11 3.71 6.94 13.40
N LYS A 12 4.82 7.67 13.49
CA LYS A 12 5.84 7.71 12.44
C LYS A 12 6.47 6.35 12.17
N ILE A 13 6.73 5.57 13.23
CA ILE A 13 7.47 4.30 13.16
C ILE A 13 6.58 3.04 13.14
N GLU A 14 5.30 3.18 13.47
CA GLU A 14 4.39 2.04 13.57
C GLU A 14 4.20 1.37 12.21
N PRO A 15 4.49 0.05 12.08
CA PRO A 15 4.35 -0.66 10.82
C PRO A 15 2.89 -0.87 10.43
N LEU A 16 2.67 -1.10 9.13
CA LEU A 16 1.38 -1.56 8.66
C LEU A 16 1.22 -3.04 9.07
N SER A 17 0.07 -3.40 9.62
CA SER A 17 -0.17 -4.79 10.01
C SER A 17 -0.20 -5.70 8.78
N PHE A 18 0.11 -6.98 8.96
CA PHE A 18 0.11 -7.94 7.84
C PHE A 18 -1.24 -7.98 7.12
N LYS A 19 -2.35 -8.04 7.88
CA LYS A 19 -3.71 -8.01 7.29
C LYS A 19 -3.96 -6.74 6.48
N ALA A 20 -3.50 -5.59 6.95
CA ALA A 20 -3.66 -4.33 6.24
C ALA A 20 -2.76 -4.22 5.00
N LYS A 21 -1.72 -5.04 4.85
CA LYS A 21 -0.89 -5.11 3.63
C LYS A 21 -1.56 -5.84 2.47
N ILE A 22 -2.46 -6.79 2.77
CA ILE A 22 -3.16 -7.63 1.79
C ILE A 22 -3.90 -6.81 0.72
N PRO A 23 -4.76 -5.82 1.05
CA PRO A 23 -5.48 -5.06 0.02
C PRO A 23 -4.54 -4.28 -0.91
N PHE A 24 -3.42 -3.76 -0.39
CA PHE A 24 -2.41 -3.09 -1.22
C PHE A 24 -1.68 -4.06 -2.15
N PHE A 25 -1.52 -5.32 -1.77
CA PHE A 25 -0.91 -6.36 -2.61
C PHE A 25 -1.88 -6.87 -3.69
N LEU A 26 -3.13 -7.20 -3.32
CA LEU A 26 -4.11 -7.78 -4.25
C LEU A 26 -4.68 -6.75 -5.24
N PHE A 27 -4.82 -5.49 -4.82
CA PHE A 27 -5.31 -4.38 -5.63
C PHE A 27 -4.25 -3.27 -5.73
N PRO A 28 -3.11 -3.55 -6.39
CA PRO A 28 -1.97 -2.63 -6.34
C PRO A 28 -2.10 -1.48 -7.34
N PHE A 29 -2.98 -1.61 -8.34
CA PHE A 29 -3.26 -0.58 -9.33
C PHE A 29 -4.22 0.44 -8.70
N GLY A 30 -3.80 1.70 -8.66
CA GLY A 30 -4.69 2.79 -8.24
C GLY A 30 -5.63 3.14 -9.39
N PHE A 31 -6.90 3.37 -9.10
CA PHE A 31 -7.84 3.91 -10.09
C PHE A 31 -7.71 5.43 -10.27
N GLY A 32 -6.93 6.13 -9.42
CA GLY A 32 -6.72 7.57 -9.45
C GLY A 32 -5.89 8.13 -10.63
N SER A 33 -6.31 7.87 -11.86
CA SER A 33 -5.85 8.63 -13.04
C SER A 33 -6.77 9.83 -13.29
N ASN A 34 -6.26 10.90 -13.92
CA ASN A 34 -7.09 12.03 -14.37
C ASN A 34 -8.25 11.60 -15.32
N LEU A 35 -8.16 10.41 -15.91
CA LEU A 35 -9.15 9.85 -16.82
C LEU A 35 -10.30 9.13 -16.11
N PHE A 36 -10.09 8.66 -14.87
CA PHE A 36 -11.09 7.96 -14.06
C PHE A 36 -10.97 8.40 -12.59
N PRO A 37 -11.62 9.49 -12.16
CA PRO A 37 -11.38 10.11 -10.86
C PRO A 37 -11.94 9.35 -9.64
N VAL A 38 -12.25 8.05 -9.79
CA VAL A 38 -12.71 7.22 -8.68
C VAL A 38 -11.50 6.84 -7.83
N LYS A 39 -11.31 7.53 -6.71
CA LYS A 39 -10.34 7.12 -5.69
C LYS A 39 -10.77 5.78 -5.13
N ASP A 40 -9.89 4.79 -5.20
CA ASP A 40 -10.12 3.53 -4.50
C ASP A 40 -9.76 3.65 -3.01
N PHE A 41 -10.10 2.60 -2.27
CA PHE A 41 -9.81 2.50 -0.85
C PHE A 41 -8.31 2.67 -0.56
N ASN A 42 -7.43 2.08 -1.37
CA ASN A 42 -5.99 2.11 -1.13
C ASN A 42 -5.42 3.53 -1.32
N ASP A 43 -5.90 4.26 -2.31
CA ASP A 43 -5.49 5.66 -2.55
C ASP A 43 -5.91 6.57 -1.39
N SER A 44 -7.14 6.39 -0.88
CA SER A 44 -7.64 7.12 0.30
C SER A 44 -6.82 6.82 1.56
N GLU A 45 -6.41 5.56 1.76
CA GLU A 45 -5.57 5.16 2.89
C GLU A 45 -4.15 5.74 2.80
N LEU A 46 -3.56 5.80 1.60
CA LEU A 46 -2.25 6.42 1.37
C LEU A 46 -2.28 7.92 1.69
N GLU A 47 -3.31 8.64 1.24
CA GLU A 47 -3.52 10.05 1.57
C GLU A 47 -3.66 10.25 3.07
N ARG A 48 -4.40 9.37 3.75
CA ARG A 48 -4.57 9.39 5.20
C ARG A 48 -3.22 9.18 5.92
N PHE A 49 -2.38 8.27 5.45
CA PHE A 49 -1.06 8.06 6.05
C PHE A 49 -0.17 9.29 5.94
N ILE A 50 -0.16 9.95 4.79
CA ILE A 50 0.58 11.20 4.58
C ILE A 50 0.03 12.30 5.51
N LYS A 51 -1.29 12.51 5.49
CA LYS A 51 -1.96 13.57 6.27
C LYS A 51 -1.68 13.49 7.77
N TYR A 52 -1.57 12.28 8.32
CA TYR A 52 -1.37 12.07 9.76
C TYR A 52 0.05 11.66 10.15
N GLY A 53 1.01 11.67 9.22
CA GLY A 53 2.42 11.40 9.49
C GLY A 53 2.75 9.94 9.79
N PHE A 54 2.00 8.98 9.24
CA PHE A 54 2.26 7.54 9.37
C PHE A 54 3.27 7.06 8.31
N GLU A 55 4.49 7.59 8.36
CA GLU A 55 5.54 7.36 7.35
C GLU A 55 5.85 5.87 7.14
N LYS A 56 6.01 5.10 8.22
CA LYS A 56 6.28 3.67 8.10
C LYS A 56 5.13 2.91 7.44
N LYS A 57 3.87 3.22 7.77
CA LYS A 57 2.69 2.58 7.17
C LYS A 57 2.58 2.90 5.68
N TYR A 58 2.84 4.15 5.30
CA TYR A 58 2.90 4.55 3.90
C TYR A 58 3.95 3.75 3.13
N ASN A 59 5.19 3.68 3.65
CA ASN A 59 6.28 2.94 3.00
C ASN A 59 5.96 1.44 2.89
N ASP A 60 5.37 0.85 3.93
CA ASP A 60 4.95 -0.54 3.92
C ASP A 60 3.82 -0.78 2.89
N ALA A 61 2.85 0.12 2.77
CA ALA A 61 1.78 0.04 1.77
C ALA A 61 2.33 0.15 0.33
N ILE A 62 3.25 1.08 0.07
CA ILE A 62 3.90 1.23 -1.24
C ILE A 62 4.71 -0.02 -1.60
N LYS A 63 5.42 -0.63 -0.65
CA LYS A 63 6.13 -1.90 -0.87
C LYS A 63 5.16 -3.01 -1.24
N SER A 64 4.03 -3.12 -0.54
CA SER A 64 2.98 -4.09 -0.86
C SER A 64 2.39 -3.87 -2.26
N LYS A 65 2.10 -2.62 -2.65
CA LYS A 65 1.67 -2.29 -4.03
C LYS A 65 2.69 -2.75 -5.07
N LYS A 66 3.97 -2.41 -4.89
CA LYS A 66 5.04 -2.84 -5.82
C LYS A 66 5.13 -4.36 -5.93
N MET A 67 5.04 -5.06 -4.80
CA MET A 67 5.08 -6.53 -4.78
C MET A 67 3.86 -7.14 -5.49
N GLY A 68 2.68 -6.54 -5.34
CA GLY A 68 1.47 -6.92 -6.08
C GLY A 68 1.62 -6.73 -7.59
N ILE A 69 2.16 -5.59 -8.03
CA ILE A 69 2.44 -5.34 -9.46
C ILE A 69 3.38 -6.42 -10.00
N ILE A 70 4.49 -6.70 -9.30
CA ILE A 70 5.45 -7.75 -9.70
C ILE A 70 4.77 -9.12 -9.77
N PHE A 71 3.93 -9.45 -8.78
CA PHE A 71 3.16 -10.69 -8.77
C PHE A 71 2.30 -10.85 -10.02
N TYR A 72 1.53 -9.82 -10.40
CA TYR A 72 0.70 -9.87 -11.59
C TYR A 72 1.49 -9.91 -12.90
N PHE A 73 2.73 -9.40 -12.95
CA PHE A 73 3.62 -9.56 -14.10
C PHE A 73 4.17 -10.99 -14.23
N ILE A 74 4.51 -11.63 -13.10
CA ILE A 74 5.08 -12.99 -13.09
C ILE A 74 4.01 -14.05 -13.36
N LEU A 75 2.80 -13.87 -12.84
CA LEU A 75 1.71 -14.83 -12.94
C LEU A 75 1.42 -15.32 -14.38
N PRO A 76 1.28 -14.47 -15.42
CA PRO A 76 1.03 -14.94 -16.78
C PRO A 76 2.22 -15.71 -17.37
N ILE A 77 3.46 -15.38 -16.99
CA ILE A 77 4.66 -16.11 -17.42
C ILE A 77 4.61 -17.53 -16.89
N ILE A 78 4.29 -17.70 -15.61
CA ILE A 78 4.09 -19.00 -14.98
C ILE A 78 2.99 -19.78 -15.70
N LEU A 79 1.83 -19.16 -15.90
CA LEU A 79 0.70 -19.81 -16.57
C LEU A 79 1.03 -20.26 -18.00
N LEU A 80 1.84 -19.51 -18.73
CA LEU A 80 2.27 -19.88 -20.08
C LEU A 80 3.24 -21.08 -20.07
N LEU A 81 4.17 -21.12 -19.11
CA LEU A 81 5.13 -22.23 -18.97
C LEU A 81 4.47 -23.55 -18.57
N PHE A 82 3.39 -23.53 -17.79
CA PHE A 82 2.68 -24.74 -17.36
C PHE A 82 1.59 -25.23 -18.34
N ASN A 83 1.20 -24.40 -19.31
CA ASN A 83 0.21 -24.75 -20.35
C ASN A 83 0.85 -25.02 -21.73
N SER A 84 2.19 -25.01 -21.83
CA SER A 84 2.96 -25.38 -23.02
C SER A 84 3.58 -26.75 -22.88
#